data_AF-A0A839VE78-F1
#
_entry.id   AF-A0A839VE78-F1
#
_cell.length_a   1.000
_cell.length_b   1.000
_cell.length_c   1.000
_cell.angle_alpha   90.00
_cell.angle_beta   90.00
_cell.angle_gamma   90.00
#
_symmetry.space_group_name_H-M   'P 1'
#
loop_
_entity.id
_entity.type
_entity.pdbx_description
1 polymer ?
#
loop_
_entity_poly.entity_id
_entity_poly.type
_entity_poly.pdbx_seq_one_letter_code
_entity_poly.pdbx_strand_id
1 'polypeptide(L)' 'MEEEARAHGYHRFYLYTPNQQALYRRLGWKDLEDCHYRGEAVTIMRRDLTPPR' A
#
# COMPACT_ATOMS: atom_id res chain seq x y z
N MET A 1 -22.41 -10.72 17.40
CA MET A 1 -21.56 -10.74 16.19
C MET A 1 -21.04 -9.34 15.89
N GLU A 2 -20.73 -8.59 16.95
CA GLU A 2 -20.42 -7.14 16.93
C GLU A 2 -19.26 -6.84 17.91
N GLU A 3 -18.63 -7.88 18.47
CA GLU A 3 -17.46 -7.76 19.32
C GLU A 3 -16.23 -7.50 18.45
N GLU A 4 -15.94 -6.22 18.29
CA GLU A 4 -14.58 -5.72 18.27
C GLU A 4 -13.77 -5.91 16.97
N ALA A 5 -14.37 -5.51 15.84
CA ALA A 5 -13.62 -4.88 14.72
C ALA A 5 -12.86 -3.58 15.14
N ARG A 6 -12.79 -3.32 16.45
CA ARG A 6 -11.93 -2.41 17.21
C ARG A 6 -10.46 -2.85 17.27
N ALA A 7 -10.03 -3.82 16.47
CA ALA A 7 -8.62 -4.05 16.16
C ALA A 7 -8.11 -2.96 15.19
N HIS A 8 -8.06 -1.70 15.62
CA HIS A 8 -7.66 -0.53 14.83
C HIS A 8 -6.14 -0.50 14.54
N GLY A 9 -5.58 -1.64 14.14
CA GLY A 9 -4.27 -1.77 13.54
C GLY A 9 -4.36 -1.38 12.08
N TYR A 10 -3.88 -0.18 11.74
CA TYR A 10 -3.62 0.18 10.35
C TYR A 10 -2.46 -0.70 9.84
N HIS A 11 -2.77 -1.93 9.50
CA HIS A 11 -1.81 -2.94 9.06
C HIS A 11 -1.44 -2.76 7.61
N ARG A 12 -2.12 -1.90 6.84
CA ARG A 12 -1.92 -1.77 5.41
C ARG A 12 -2.02 -0.32 4.94
N PHE A 13 -0.97 0.12 4.25
CA PHE A 13 -0.87 1.42 3.60
C PHE A 13 -0.93 1.23 2.10
N TYR A 14 -1.45 2.24 1.42
CA TYR A 14 -1.48 2.31 -0.04
C TYR A 14 -0.85 3.63 -0.49
N LEU A 15 -0.09 3.58 -1.57
CA LEU A 15 0.37 4.76 -2.31
C LEU A 15 0.20 4.49 -3.80
N TYR A 16 0.09 5.53 -4.60
CA TYR A 16 0.27 5.42 -6.04
C TYR A 16 1.55 6.13 -6.43
N THR A 17 2.29 5.57 -7.39
CA THR A 17 3.50 6.20 -7.92
C THR A 17 3.59 6.00 -9.42
N PRO A 18 3.87 7.06 -10.20
CA PRO A 18 4.07 6.92 -11.64
C PRO A 18 5.40 6.24 -11.99
N ASN A 19 6.49 6.53 -11.24
CA ASN A 19 7.84 6.10 -11.62
C ASN A 19 8.80 5.76 -10.46
N GLN A 20 8.32 5.71 -9.21
CA GLN A 20 9.19 5.45 -8.04
C GLN A 20 9.02 4.03 -7.46
N GLN A 21 8.49 3.08 -8.23
CA GLN A 21 8.24 1.70 -7.80
C GLN A 21 9.51 1.05 -7.25
N ALA A 22 10.65 1.24 -7.93
CA ALA A 22 11.94 0.68 -7.50
C ALA A 22 12.40 1.20 -6.13
N LEU A 23 12.16 2.48 -5.82
CA LEU A 23 12.46 3.06 -4.51
C LEU A 23 11.57 2.43 -3.43
N TYR A 24 10.26 2.39 -3.67
CA TYR A 24 9.30 1.89 -2.69
C TYR A 24 9.43 0.38 -2.45
N ARG A 25 9.78 -0.43 -3.47
CA ARG A 25 10.11 -1.85 -3.28
C ARG A 25 11.24 -2.06 -2.26
N ARG A 26 12.27 -1.21 -2.30
CA ARG A 26 13.39 -1.25 -1.32
C ARG A 26 12.95 -0.85 0.09
N LEU A 27 11.89 -0.04 0.21
CA LEU A 27 11.28 0.38 1.49
C LEU A 27 10.21 -0.60 1.99
N GLY A 28 10.13 -1.81 1.39
CA GLY A 28 9.22 -2.88 1.79
C GLY A 28 7.82 -2.77 1.20
N TRP A 29 7.59 -1.88 0.24
CA TRP A 29 6.32 -1.82 -0.49
C TRP A 29 6.26 -2.89 -1.57
N LYS A 30 5.05 -3.30 -1.92
CA LYS A 30 4.75 -4.29 -2.96
C LYS A 30 3.80 -3.69 -3.97
N ASP A 31 3.99 -4.01 -5.24
CA ASP A 31 3.06 -3.60 -6.29
C ASP A 31 1.70 -4.27 -6.07
N LEU A 32 0.62 -3.52 -6.30
CA LEU A 32 -0.75 -4.00 -6.16
C LEU A 32 -1.45 -4.03 -7.53
N GLU A 33 -1.43 -2.91 -8.25
CA GLU A 33 -2.17 -2.75 -9.50
C GLU A 33 -1.56 -1.61 -10.32
N ASP A 34 -1.53 -1.77 -11.65
CA ASP A 34 -1.22 -0.68 -12.58
C ASP A 34 -2.52 -0.10 -13.13
N CYS A 35 -2.69 1.22 -13.04
CA CYS A 35 -3.89 1.89 -13.51
C CYS A 35 -3.56 3.20 -14.24
N HIS A 36 -4.47 3.63 -15.11
CA HIS A 36 -4.38 4.94 -15.76
C HIS A 36 -5.20 5.95 -14.97
N TYR A 37 -4.52 6.87 -14.28
CA TYR A 37 -5.16 7.94 -13.52
C TYR A 37 -4.88 9.28 -14.18
N ARG A 38 -5.94 9.99 -14.60
CA ARG A 38 -5.86 11.31 -15.27
C ARG A 38 -4.94 11.34 -16.51
N GLY A 39 -4.86 10.24 -17.25
CA GLY A 39 -4.02 10.12 -18.45
C GLY A 39 -2.56 9.74 -18.16
N GLU A 40 -2.19 9.51 -16.90
CA GLU A 40 -0.88 9.04 -16.50
C GLU A 40 -0.95 7.58 -16.03
N ALA A 41 0.00 6.76 -16.47
CA ALA A 41 0.16 5.40 -15.97
C ALA A 41 0.76 5.46 -14.56
N VAL A 42 0.04 4.95 -13.57
CA VAL A 42 0.46 4.90 -12.17
C VAL A 42 0.37 3.48 -11.65
N THR A 43 1.28 3.14 -10.74
CA THR A 43 1.22 1.87 -10.01
C THR A 43 0.73 2.15 -8.60
N ILE A 44 -0.37 1.51 -8.21
CA ILE A 44 -0.78 1.40 -6.81
C ILE A 44 0.15 0.38 -6.15
N MET A 45 0.75 0.77 -5.04
CA MET A 45 1.59 -0.07 -4.20
C MET A 45 0.99 -0.16 -2.80
N ARG A 46 1.24 -1.26 -2.12
CA ARG A 46 0.84 -1.49 -0.72
C ARG A 46 2.02 -1.80 0.18
N ARG A 47 1.92 -1.45 1.45
CA ARG A 47 2.84 -1.94 2.48
C ARG A 47 2.07 -2.39 3.69
N ASP A 48 2.41 -3.59 4.18
CA ASP A 48 1.85 -4.09 5.42
C ASP A 48 2.74 -3.63 6.60
N LEU A 49 2.20 -2.86 7.55
CA LEU A 49 2.88 -2.60 8.82
C LEU A 49 2.59 -3.76 9.76
N THR A 50 3.57 -4.65 9.92
CA THR A 50 3.60 -5.56 11.05
C THR A 50 3.96 -4.73 12.29
N PRO A 51 3.20 -4.81 13.38
CA PRO A 51 3.66 -4.21 14.63
C PRO A 51 5.01 -4.84 15.02
N PRO A 52 5.99 -4.07 15.52
CA PRO A 52 7.21 -4.65 16.06
C PRO A 52 6.83 -5.63 17.18
N ARG A 53 7.46 -6.81 17.18
CA ARG A 53 7.30 -7.83 18.23
C ARG A 53 7.73 -7.33 19.60
#